data_AF-A0A1C6G557-F1
#
_entry.id   AF-A0A1C6G557-F1
#
_cell.length_a   1.000
_cell.length_b   1.000
_cell.length_c   1.000
_cell.angle_alpha   90.00
_cell.angle_beta   90.00
_cell.angle_gamma   90.00
#
_symmetry.space_group_name_H-M   'P 1'
#
loop_
_entity.id
_entity.type
_entity.pdbx_description
1 polymer ?
#
loop_
_entity_poly.entity_id
_entity_poly.type
_entity_poly.pdbx_seq_one_letter_code
_entity_poly.pdbx_strand_id
1 'polypeptide(L)' 'MTDFENLKSSYIQTIQLALLGGVSRDEVKHASELISHFCKQLIRRSGYRPQDRDEMSRQIDLVKQTLELEIEAAYH' A
#
# COMPACT_ATOMS: atom_id res chain seq x y z
N MET A 1 -13.81 -6.40 -8.42
CA MET A 1 -12.43 -6.86 -8.16
C MET A 1 -11.40 -5.99 -8.88
N THR A 2 -11.60 -5.64 -10.15
CA THR A 2 -10.66 -4.79 -10.92
C THR A 2 -10.28 -3.49 -10.22
N ASP A 3 -11.23 -2.80 -9.58
CA ASP A 3 -10.93 -1.54 -8.87
C ASP A 3 -10.00 -1.73 -7.68
N PHE A 4 -10.14 -2.84 -6.95
CA PHE A 4 -9.27 -3.15 -5.82
C PHE A 4 -7.86 -3.54 -6.29
N GLU A 5 -7.76 -4.34 -7.35
CA GLU A 5 -6.46 -4.68 -7.95
C GLU A 5 -5.73 -3.44 -8.49
N ASN A 6 -6.47 -2.50 -9.08
CA ASN A 6 -5.92 -1.22 -9.51
C ASN A 6 -5.43 -0.39 -8.31
N LEU A 7 -6.24 -0.28 -7.24
CA LEU A 7 -5.84 0.42 -6.02
C LEU A 7 -4.56 -0.17 -5.41
N LYS A 8 -4.49 -1.49 -5.32
CA LYS A 8 -3.32 -2.22 -4.81
C LYS A 8 -2.08 -2.00 -5.68
N SER A 9 -2.24 -2.10 -7.00
CA SER A 9 -1.16 -1.86 -7.95
C SER A 9 -0.65 -0.41 -7.91
N SER A 10 -1.55 0.57 -7.83
CA SER A 10 -1.18 1.97 -7.70
C SER A 10 -0.41 2.26 -6.41
N TYR A 11 -0.80 1.63 -5.29
CA TYR A 11 -0.05 1.75 -4.03
C TYR A 11 1.38 1.21 -4.19
N ILE A 12 1.53 -0.02 -4.70
CA ILE A 12 2.85 -0.65 -4.93
C ILE A 12 3.72 0.23 -5.83
N GLN A 13 3.20 0.62 -6.98
CA GLN A 13 3.92 1.43 -7.96
C GLN A 13 4.35 2.78 -7.41
N THR A 14 3.50 3.44 -6.61
CA THR A 14 3.83 4.74 -6.01
C THR A 14 5.07 4.64 -5.12
N ILE A 15 5.15 3.61 -4.27
CA ILE A 15 6.30 3.40 -3.40
C ILE A 15 7.55 3.01 -4.19
N GLN A 16 7.42 2.09 -5.15
CA GLN A 16 8.55 1.68 -5.99
C GLN A 16 9.12 2.84 -6.82
N LEU A 17 8.26 3.71 -7.36
CA LEU A 17 8.71 4.92 -8.07
C LEU A 17 9.38 5.92 -7.13
N ALA A 18 8.89 6.08 -5.89
CA ALA A 18 9.54 6.93 -4.90
C ALA A 18 10.96 6.44 -4.55
N LEU A 19 11.14 5.13 -4.40
CA LEU A 19 12.46 4.50 -4.21
C LEU A 19 13.39 4.77 -5.41
N LEU A 20 12.92 4.52 -6.64
CA LEU A 20 13.68 4.80 -7.86
C LEU A 20 14.02 6.29 -8.04
N GLY A 21 13.13 7.17 -7.56
CA GLY A 21 13.31 8.62 -7.59
C GLY A 21 14.27 9.17 -6.53
N GLY A 22 14.82 8.32 -5.65
CA GLY A 22 15.77 8.74 -4.62
C GLY A 22 15.14 9.59 -3.51
N VAL A 23 13.83 9.42 -3.25
CA VAL A 23 13.16 10.00 -2.08
C VAL A 23 13.86 9.51 -0.80
N SER A 24 13.81 10.24 0.32
CA SER A 24 14.48 9.76 1.55
C SER A 24 13.75 8.58 2.19
N ARG A 25 14.49 7.71 2.90
CA ARG A 25 13.93 6.53 3.60
C ARG A 25 12.72 6.87 4.47
N ASP A 26 12.85 7.92 5.29
CA ASP A 26 11.80 8.30 6.24
C ASP A 26 10.56 8.83 5.53
N GLU A 27 10.72 9.57 4.43
CA GLU A 27 9.61 10.04 3.60
C GLU A 27 8.89 8.87 2.92
N VAL A 28 9.62 7.91 2.33
CA VAL A 28 8.99 6.74 1.68
C VAL A 28 8.26 5.87 2.71
N LYS A 29 8.84 5.68 3.91
CA LYS A 29 8.20 4.94 5.00
C LYS A 29 6.91 5.62 5.46
N HIS A 30 6.96 6.93 5.68
CA HIS A 30 5.78 7.70 6.05
C HIS A 30 4.69 7.67 4.95
N ALA A 31 5.08 7.80 3.68
CA ALA A 31 4.17 7.70 2.55
C ALA A 31 3.50 6.32 2.48
N SER A 32 4.27 5.24 2.70
CA SER A 32 3.76 3.86 2.72
C SER A 32 2.68 3.68 3.81
N GLU A 33 2.91 4.18 5.02
CA GLU A 33 1.92 4.16 6.10
C GLU A 33 0.64 4.93 5.74
N LEU A 34 0.79 6.14 5.20
CA LEU A 34 -0.32 7.00 4.83
C LEU A 34 -1.18 6.40 3.71
N ILE A 35 -0.54 5.89 2.65
CA ILE A 35 -1.25 5.30 1.51
C ILE A 35 -1.95 4.01 1.94
N SER A 36 -1.31 3.16 2.73
CA SER A 36 -1.95 1.97 3.30
C SER A 36 -3.21 2.32 4.10
N HIS A 37 -3.13 3.34 4.96
CA HIS A 37 -4.29 3.83 5.70
C HIS A 37 -5.41 4.29 4.75
N PHE A 38 -5.07 5.08 3.74
CA PHE A 38 -6.02 5.59 2.76
C PHE A 38 -6.73 4.46 1.98
N CYS A 39 -5.98 3.47 1.49
CA CYS A 39 -6.53 2.28 0.84
C CYS A 39 -7.55 1.56 1.72
N LYS A 40 -7.23 1.35 3.00
CA LYS A 40 -8.15 0.70 3.95
C LYS A 40 -9.42 1.51 4.21
N GLN A 41 -9.32 2.85 4.27
CA GLN A 41 -10.52 3.70 4.40
C GLN A 41 -11.42 3.60 3.17
N LEU A 42 -10.84 3.56 1.96
CA LEU A 42 -11.60 3.36 0.73
C LEU A 42 -12.31 1.99 0.71
N ILE A 43 -11.59 0.93 1.08
CA ILE A 43 -12.15 -0.42 1.19
C ILE A 43 -13.29 -0.45 2.21
N ARG A 44 -13.09 0.13 3.40
CA ARG A 44 -14.11 0.18 4.45
C ARG A 44 -15.40 0.86 3.99
N ARG A 45 -15.29 1.94 3.22
CA ARG A 45 -16.43 2.74 2.72
C ARG A 45 -17.02 2.22 1.39
N SER A 46 -16.42 1.20 0.78
CA SER A 46 -16.90 0.61 -0.46
C SER A 46 -18.21 -0.18 -0.26
N GLY A 47 -18.89 -0.46 -1.38
CA GLY A 47 -20.09 -1.31 -1.41
C GLY A 47 -19.82 -2.83 -1.37
N TYR A 48 -18.57 -3.25 -1.15
CA TYR A 48 -18.22 -4.69 -1.06
C TYR A 48 -18.81 -5.34 0.20
N ARG A 49 -18.98 -6.66 0.17
CA ARG A 49 -19.46 -7.40 1.34
C ARG A 49 -18.46 -7.27 2.50
N PRO A 50 -18.88 -7.35 3.78
CA PRO A 50 -17.97 -7.28 4.92
C PRO A 50 -16.76 -8.22 4.81
N GLN A 51 -17.01 -9.49 4.45
CA GLN A 51 -15.99 -10.53 4.29
C GLN A 51 -14.93 -10.15 3.23
N ASP A 52 -15.38 -9.60 2.11
CA ASP A 52 -14.51 -9.17 1.02
C ASP A 52 -13.67 -7.95 1.45
N ARG A 53 -14.26 -7.01 2.22
CA ARG A 53 -13.54 -5.84 2.73
C ARG A 53 -12.46 -6.23 3.75
N ASP A 54 -12.75 -7.21 4.59
CA ASP A 54 -11.77 -7.74 5.56
C ASP A 54 -10.61 -8.40 4.83
N GLU A 55 -10.91 -9.20 3.81
CA GLU A 55 -9.89 -9.84 2.98
C GLU A 55 -9.04 -8.82 2.19
N MET A 56 -9.69 -7.85 1.54
CA MET A 56 -8.99 -6.76 0.85
C MET A 56 -8.09 -5.97 1.81
N SER A 57 -8.55 -5.70 3.04
CA SER A 57 -7.77 -5.00 4.05
C SER A 57 -6.54 -5.80 4.48
N ARG A 58 -6.66 -7.13 4.65
CA ARG A 58 -5.52 -8.03 4.91
C ARG A 58 -4.50 -8.02 3.77
N GLN A 59 -4.96 -7.97 2.53
CA GLN A 59 -4.05 -7.86 1.39
C GLN A 59 -3.28 -6.53 1.38
N ILE A 60 -3.92 -5.41 1.74
CA ILE A 60 -3.22 -4.13 1.90
C ILE A 60 -2.18 -4.18 3.03
N ASP A 61 -2.46 -4.90 4.12
CA ASP A 61 -1.47 -5.16 5.18
C ASP A 61 -0.26 -5.94 4.67
N LEU A 62 -0.50 -7.00 3.89
CA LEU A 62 0.58 -7.81 3.30
C LEU A 62 1.47 -6.99 2.36
N VAL A 63 0.85 -6.12 1.55
CA VAL A 63 1.57 -5.20 0.65
C VAL A 63 2.40 -4.22 1.46
N LYS A 64 1.85 -3.60 2.51
CA LYS A 64 2.61 -2.68 3.38
C LYS A 64 3.83 -3.36 3.99
N GLN A 65 3.68 -4.56 4.55
CA GLN A 65 4.80 -5.31 5.15
C GLN A 65 5.88 -5.63 4.11
N THR A 66 5.48 -6.00 2.90
CA THR A 66 6.43 -6.31 1.82
C THR A 66 7.18 -5.05 1.36
N LEU A 67 6.47 -3.94 1.20
CA LEU A 67 7.07 -2.65 0.84
C LEU A 67 7.98 -2.13 1.95
N GLU A 68 7.67 -2.36 3.23
CA GLU A 68 8.59 -2.03 4.33
C GLU A 68 9.92 -2.78 4.22
N LEU A 69 9.89 -4.07 3.88
CA LEU A 69 11.11 -4.84 3.64
C LEU A 69 11.90 -4.31 2.43
N GLU A 70 11.20 -3.94 1.35
CA GLU A 70 11.81 -3.36 0.15
C GLU A 70 12.44 -1.99 0.44
N ILE A 71 11.76 -1.14 1.20
CA ILE A 71 12.29 0.16 1.64
C ILE A 71 13.55 -0.06 2.46
N GLU A 72 13.53 -0.93 3.48
CA GLU A 72 14.73 -1.16 4.28
C GLU A 72 15.88 -1.65 3.38
N ALA A 73 15.65 -2.61 2.48
CA ALA A 73 16.67 -3.12 1.56
C ALA A 73 17.26 -2.06 0.61
N ALA A 74 16.53 -0.99 0.27
CA ALA A 74 16.99 0.06 -0.63
C ALA A 74 17.95 1.09 0.01
N TYR A 75 17.98 1.17 1.35
CA TYR A 75 18.83 2.12 2.09
C TYR A 75 19.83 1.43 3.04
N HIS A 76 20.02 0.11 2.91
CA HIS A 76 21.13 -0.66 3.50
C HIS A 76 22.23 -0.86 2.46
#